data_AF-A0A376FGA3-F1
#
_entry.id   AF-A0A376FGA3-F1
#
_cell.length_a   1.000
_cell.length_b   1.000
_cell.length_c   1.000
_cell.angle_alpha   90.00
_cell.angle_beta   90.00
_cell.angle_gamma   90.00
#
_symmetry.space_group_name_H-M   'P 1'
#
loop_
_entity.id
_entity.type
_entity.pdbx_description
1 polymer ?
#
loop_
_entity_poly.entity_id
_entity_poly.type
_entity_poly.pdbx_seq_one_letter_code
_entity_poly.pdbx_strand_id
1 'polypeptide(L)' 'MGLIDAAEELGPGDYICYPADLPHIFKALEPDTHALLVAEQN' A
#
# COMPACT_ATOMS: atom_id res chain seq x y z
N MET A 1 1.27 -1.25 4.61
CA MET A 1 1.15 -1.57 3.17
C MET A 1 2.44 -1.22 2.46
N GLY A 2 2.70 -1.82 1.30
CA GLY A 2 3.99 -1.69 0.60
C GLY A 2 4.62 -3.05 0.35
N LEU A 3 5.93 -3.09 0.14
CA LEU A 3 6.66 -4.35 -0.07
C LEU A 3 6.58 -5.24 1.17
N ILE A 4 6.59 -6.57 0.99
CA ILE A 4 6.49 -7.52 2.11
C ILE A 4 7.56 -7.24 3.18
N ASP A 5 8.81 -6.98 2.77
CA ASP A 5 9.93 -6.78 3.69
C ASP A 5 10.11 -5.31 4.14
N ALA A 6 9.25 -4.40 3.67
CA ALA A 6 9.31 -2.97 3.96
C ALA A 6 7.90 -2.37 4.02
N ALA A 7 7.01 -3.01 4.77
CA ALA A 7 5.64 -2.54 4.94
C ALA A 7 5.61 -1.30 5.84
N GLU A 8 4.91 -0.25 5.41
CA GLU A 8 4.73 1.01 6.14
C GLU A 8 3.29 1.11 6.68
N GLU A 9 3.10 1.71 7.86
CA GLU A 9 1.77 2.07 8.36
C GLU A 9 1.34 3.41 7.76
N LEU A 10 0.13 3.48 7.21
CA LEU A 10 -0.41 4.69 6.60
C LEU A 10 -1.67 5.16 7.33
N GLY A 11 -1.75 6.46 7.56
CA GLY A 11 -2.96 7.14 7.98
C GLY A 11 -3.76 7.72 6.81
N PRO A 12 -4.97 8.26 7.07
CA PRO A 12 -5.77 8.93 6.06
C PRO A 12 -5.04 10.12 5.43
N GLY A 13 -4.90 10.11 4.10
CA GLY A 13 -4.21 11.15 3.35
C GLY A 13 -2.71 10.92 3.15
N ASP A 14 -2.14 9.86 3.74
CA ASP A 14 -0.76 9.44 3.46
C ASP A 14 -0.67 8.71 2.12
N TYR A 15 0.47 8.88 1.44
CA TYR A 15 0.77 8.26 0.16
C TYR A 15 2.18 7.67 0.17
N ILE A 16 2.31 6.49 -0.45
CA ILE A 16 3.60 5.85 -0.72
C ILE A 16 3.64 5.37 -2.17
N CYS A 17 4.85 5.32 -2.73
CA CYS A 17 5.13 4.73 -4.03
C CYS A 17 6.17 3.62 -3.86
N TYR A 18 5.96 2.50 -4.53
CA TYR A 18 6.89 1.36 -4.55
C TYR A 18 6.78 0.61 -5.89
N PRO A 19 7.80 -0.18 -6.27
CA PRO A 19 7.76 -0.98 -7.49
C PRO A 19 6.57 -1.93 -7.51
N ALA A 20 5.76 -1.88 -8.57
CA ALA A 20 4.54 -2.68 -8.69
C ALA A 20 4.81 -4.15 -9.05
N ASP A 21 6.03 -4.47 -9.48
CA ASP A 21 6.49 -5.80 -9.90
C ASP A 21 7.11 -6.62 -8.76
N LEU A 22 7.19 -6.05 -7.55
CA LEU A 22 7.68 -6.74 -6.36
C LEU A 22 6.51 -7.23 -5.48
N PRO A 23 6.71 -8.31 -4.69
CA PRO A 23 5.72 -8.80 -3.74
C PRO A 23 5.34 -7.73 -2.71
N HIS A 24 4.05 -7.44 -2.61
CA HIS A 24 3.51 -6.42 -1.72
C HIS A 24 2.36 -6.95 -0.87
N ILE A 25 2.13 -6.27 0.24
CA ILE A 25 1.07 -6.59 1.20
C ILE A 25 0.20 -5.37 1.47
N PHE A 26 -1.11 -5.62 1.54
CA PHE A 26 -2.09 -4.71 2.10
C PHE A 26 -2.80 -5.41 3.27
N LYS A 27 -2.86 -4.74 4.41
CA LYS A 27 -3.58 -5.21 5.60
C LYS A 27 -4.24 -4.02 6.26
N ALA A 28 -5.57 -4.04 6.35
CA ALA A 28 -6.32 -3.13 7.19
C ALA A 28 -6.07 -3.49 8.66
N LEU A 29 -5.71 -2.49 9.47
CA LEU A 29 -5.50 -2.66 10.92
C LEU A 29 -6.77 -2.38 11.72
N GLU A 30 -7.70 -1.62 11.14
CA GLU A 30 -8.99 -1.27 11.72
C GLU A 30 -10.14 -1.66 10.77
N PRO A 31 -11.34 -1.96 11.29
CA PRO A 31 -12.55 -2.15 10.47
C PRO A 31 -12.83 -0.94 9.58
N ASP A 32 -13.52 -1.18 8.47
CA ASP A 32 -13.94 -0.13 7.52
C ASP A 32 -12.79 0.72 6.90
N THR A 33 -11.55 0.27 7.03
CA THR A 33 -10.37 0.91 6.42
C THR A 33 -10.21 0.52 4.96
N HIS A 34 -10.01 1.53 4.10
CA HIS A 34 -9.79 1.35 2.68
C HIS A 34 -8.50 2.06 2.25
N ALA A 35 -7.79 1.48 1.27
CA ALA A 35 -6.72 2.15 0.56
C ALA A 35 -6.92 2.01 -0.94
N LEU A 36 -6.45 3.01 -1.69
CA LEU A 36 -6.48 3.01 -3.14
C LEU A 36 -5.07 2.70 -3.66
N LEU A 37 -4.95 1.64 -4.45
CA LEU A 37 -3.75 1.36 -5.23
C LEU A 37 -3.97 1.88 -6.65
N VAL A 38 -3.05 2.70 -7.13
CA VAL A 38 -3.01 3.17 -8.52
C VAL A 38 -1.73 2.65 -9.14
N ALA A 39 -1.85 1.86 -10.21
CA ALA A 39 -0.74 1.38 -11.01
C ALA A 39 -0.94 1.86 -12.45
N GLU A 40 0.06 2.55 -12.98
CA GLU A 40 0.11 2.97 -14.38
C GLU A 40 1.13 2.10 -15.12
N GLN A 41 0.77 1.64 -16.32
CA GLN A 41 1.67 0.95 -17.24
C GLN A 41 1.78 1.80 -18.50
N ASN A 42 3.02 2.11 -18.91
CA ASN A 42 3.33 2.80 -20.16
C ASN A 42 3.52 1.82 -21.32
#